data_AF-A0ABD0N6P9-F1
#
_entry.id   AF-A0ABD0N6P9-F1
#
_cell.length_a   1.000
_cell.length_b   1.000
_cell.length_c   1.000
_cell.angle_alpha   90.00
_cell.angle_beta   90.00
_cell.angle_gamma   90.00
#
_symmetry.space_group_name_H-M   'P 1'
#
loop_
_entity.id
_entity.type
_entity.pdbx_description
1 polymer ?
#
loop_
_entity_poly.entity_id
_entity_poly.type
_entity_poly.pdbx_seq_one_letter_code
_entity_poly.pdbx_strand_id
1 'polypeptide(L)' 'SRPLTRYLPVRKDDFDLRGHIDSAGHNTETCYHVSITEKTCRGFLIKMGGKIKTWKKRWFVFDRNRRTLSYYA' A
#
# COMPACT_ATOMS: atom_id res chain seq x y z
N SER A 1 8.30 -20.00 -2.33
CA SER A 1 7.18 -19.45 -1.54
C SER A 1 6.78 -18.11 -2.15
N ARG A 2 5.58 -18.00 -2.75
CA ARG A 2 5.10 -16.68 -3.18
C ARG A 2 4.75 -15.92 -1.88
N PRO A 3 5.34 -14.74 -1.62
CA PRO A 3 4.95 -13.95 -0.46
C PRO A 3 3.46 -13.64 -0.57
N LEU A 4 2.81 -13.34 0.56
CA LEU A 4 1.37 -13.07 0.72
C LEU A 4 0.87 -11.89 -0.15
N THR A 5 0.99 -11.96 -1.47
CA THR A 5 0.18 -11.16 -2.40
C THR A 5 -1.18 -11.83 -2.41
N ARG A 6 -2.01 -11.52 -1.40
CA ARG A 6 -3.44 -11.75 -1.53
C ARG A 6 -3.86 -10.85 -2.69
N TYR A 7 -4.09 -11.46 -3.84
CA TYR A 7 -4.61 -10.75 -5.01
C TYR A 7 -5.88 -10.01 -4.56
N LEU A 8 -6.03 -8.75 -4.93
CA LEU A 8 -7.25 -7.97 -4.74
C LEU A 8 -8.07 -8.07 -6.03
N PRO A 9 -8.86 -9.14 -6.27
CA PRO A 9 -9.68 -9.25 -7.48
C PRO A 9 -10.87 -8.28 -7.48
N VAL A 10 -11.07 -7.50 -6.41
CA VAL A 10 -12.23 -6.65 -6.25
C VAL A 10 -12.04 -5.36 -7.05
N ARG A 11 -12.57 -5.38 -8.27
CA ARG A 11 -12.58 -4.27 -9.23
C ARG A 11 -13.81 -3.36 -9.12
N LYS A 12 -14.66 -3.58 -8.12
CA LYS A 12 -15.85 -2.73 -7.93
C LYS A 12 -15.43 -1.31 -7.58
N ASP A 13 -16.16 -0.33 -8.11
CA ASP A 13 -15.87 1.09 -7.90
C ASP A 13 -16.18 1.55 -6.46
N ASP A 14 -17.07 0.83 -5.77
CA ASP A 14 -17.47 1.03 -4.37
C ASP A 14 -16.52 0.38 -3.35
N PHE A 15 -15.40 -0.19 -3.78
CA PHE A 15 -14.46 -0.83 -2.86
C PHE A 15 -13.89 0.16 -1.82
N ASP A 16 -14.06 -0.17 -0.54
CA ASP A 16 -13.42 0.50 0.59
C ASP A 16 -12.12 -0.22 0.97
N LEU A 17 -10.99 0.44 0.69
CA LEU A 17 -9.66 -0.05 1.06
C LEU A 17 -9.43 -0.10 2.57
N ARG A 18 -9.94 0.88 3.33
CA ARG A 18 -9.73 0.92 4.77
C ARG A 18 -10.46 -0.24 5.43
N GLY A 19 -11.77 -0.35 5.18
CA GLY A 19 -12.58 -1.45 5.68
C GLY A 19 -12.06 -2.82 5.23
N HIS A 20 -11.51 -2.93 4.01
CA HIS A 20 -10.86 -4.16 3.58
C HIS A 20 -9.63 -4.52 4.43
N ILE A 21 -8.75 -3.56 4.71
CA ILE A 21 -7.56 -3.75 5.54
C ILE A 21 -7.97 -4.15 6.97
N ASP A 22 -8.95 -3.46 7.54
CA ASP A 22 -9.48 -3.76 8.87
C ASP A 22 -10.10 -5.18 8.91
N SER A 23 -10.91 -5.54 7.90
CA SER A 23 -11.51 -6.88 7.77
C SER A 23 -10.48 -7.99 7.59
N ALA A 24 -9.29 -7.65 7.09
CA ALA A 24 -8.16 -8.58 6.97
C ALA A 24 -7.41 -8.79 8.30
N GLY A 25 -7.84 -8.12 9.39
CA GLY A 25 -7.28 -8.25 10.73
C GLY A 25 -6.17 -7.24 11.05
N HIS A 26 -5.97 -6.22 10.22
CA HIS A 26 -5.00 -5.17 10.48
C HIS A 26 -5.66 -4.00 11.20
N ASN A 27 -5.12 -3.58 12.35
CA ASN A 27 -5.62 -2.38 13.03
C ASN A 27 -5.01 -1.12 12.39
N THR A 28 -5.82 -0.40 11.62
CA THR A 28 -5.37 0.83 10.94
C THR A 28 -5.15 2.02 11.87
N GLU A 29 -5.71 2.02 13.08
CA GLU A 29 -5.53 3.10 14.08
C GLU A 29 -4.16 3.08 14.74
N THR A 30 -3.53 1.91 14.85
CA THR A 30 -2.19 1.77 15.46
C THR A 30 -1.06 2.03 14.45
N CYS A 31 -1.38 2.23 13.17
CA CYS A 31 -0.42 2.40 12.10
C CYS A 31 -0.13 3.86 11.77
N TYR A 32 0.38 4.64 12.74
CA TYR A 32 0.59 6.10 12.62
C TYR A 32 1.54 6.54 11.50
N HIS A 33 2.37 5.65 10.99
CA HIS A 33 3.32 5.92 9.90
C HIS A 33 2.70 5.77 8.51
N VAL A 34 1.42 5.39 8.43
CA VAL A 34 0.67 5.18 7.18
C VAL A 34 -0.61 6.01 7.22
N SER A 35 -0.92 6.70 6.12
CA SER A 35 -2.20 7.36 5.90
C SER A 35 -3.06 6.50 4.98
N ILE A 36 -4.24 6.12 5.46
CA ILE A 36 -5.16 5.21 4.76
C ILE A 36 -6.52 5.89 4.60
N THR A 37 -7.05 5.81 3.39
CA THR A 37 -8.39 6.26 2.97
C THR A 37 -9.06 5.10 2.22
N GLU A 38 -10.33 5.24 1.87
CA GLU A 38 -11.06 4.24 1.08
C GLU A 38 -10.41 3.92 -0.28
N LYS A 39 -9.64 4.86 -0.84
CA LYS A 39 -9.04 4.72 -2.19
C LYS A 39 -7.52 4.73 -2.22
N THR A 40 -6.86 5.18 -1.15
CA THR A 40 -5.41 5.31 -1.13
C THR A 40 -4.78 4.87 0.18
N CYS A 41 -3.58 4.31 0.09
CA CYS A 41 -2.72 3.96 1.23
C CYS A 41 -1.31 4.51 0.96
N ARG A 42 -0.76 5.29 1.90
CA ARG A 42 0.46 6.06 1.69
C ARG A 42 1.35 6.00 2.92
N GLY A 43 2.65 5.88 2.74
CA GLY A 43 3.57 5.74 3.85
C GLY A 43 5.01 5.55 3.42
N PHE A 44 5.94 5.63 4.36
CA PHE A 44 7.33 5.33 4.07
C PHE A 44 7.60 3.82 4.12
N LEU A 45 8.28 3.32 3.09
CA LEU A 45 8.85 1.98 3.09
C LEU A 45 10.32 2.04 2.67
N ILE A 46 11.05 0.97 2.97
CA ILE A 46 12.42 0.80 2.53
C ILE A 46 12.42 -0.03 1.25
N LYS A 47 12.99 0.52 0.17
CA LYS A 47 13.05 -0.11 -1.15
C LYS A 47 14.49 -0.27 -1.62
N MET A 48 14.80 -1.45 -2.16
CA MET A 48 16.07 -1.68 -2.84
C MET A 48 16.11 -0.96 -4.19
N GLY A 49 17.21 -0.24 -4.44
CA GLY A 49 17.49 0.41 -5.71
C GLY A 49 17.68 -0.58 -6.86
N GLY A 50 17.40 -0.12 -8.09
CA GLY A 50 17.47 -0.93 -9.30
C GLY A 50 18.91 -1.25 -9.71
N LYS A 51 19.65 -0.23 -10.16
CA LYS A 51 21.05 -0.33 -10.61
C LYS A 51 22.01 -0.53 -9.44
N ILE A 52 21.87 0.28 -8.39
CA ILE A 52 22.65 0.17 -7.16
C ILE A 52 21.76 -0.45 -6.10
N LYS A 53 22.18 -1.59 -5.54
CA LYS A 53 21.40 -2.40 -4.58
C LYS A 53 21.39 -1.85 -3.15
N THR A 54 21.43 -0.52 -3.01
CA THR A 54 21.24 0.13 -1.71
C THR A 54 19.76 0.17 -1.35
N TRP A 55 19.46 -0.04 -0.07
CA TRP A 55 18.14 0.19 0.50
C TRP A 55 17.93 1.68 0.78
N LYS A 56 16.84 2.25 0.28
CA LYS A 56 16.49 3.66 0.47
C LYS A 56 15.07 3.81 0.99
N LYS A 57 14.87 4.74 1.93
CA LYS A 57 13.55 5.18 2.36
C LYS A 57 12.86 5.94 1.23
N ARG A 58 11.62 5.57 0.91
CA ARG A 58 10.81 6.18 -0.15
C ARG A 58 9.37 6.35 0.33
N TRP A 59 8.74 7.44 -0.05
CA TRP A 59 7.32 7.67 0.20
C TRP A 59 6.51 6.93 -0.87
N PHE A 60 5.80 5.88 -0.47
CA PHE A 60 4.94 5.09 -1.37
C PHE A 60 3.51 5.60 -1.35
N VAL A 61 2.87 5.51 -2.50
CA VAL A 61 1.45 5.81 -2.69
C VAL A 61 0.82 4.68 -3.50
N PHE A 62 -0.04 3.92 -2.85
CA PHE A 62 -0.99 3.03 -3.52
C PHE A 62 -2.28 3.81 -3.78
N ASP A 63 -2.68 3.89 -5.05
CA ASP A 63 -3.86 4.64 -5.51
C ASP A 63 -4.77 3.70 -6.33
N ARG A 64 -5.98 3.47 -5.80
CA ARG A 64 -6.98 2.60 -6.43
C ARG A 64 -7.64 3.24 -7.64
N ASN A 65 -7.88 4.54 -7.61
CA ASN A 65 -8.55 5.26 -8.69
C ASN A 65 -7.64 5.27 -9.93
N ARG A 66 -6.35 5.55 -9.72
CA ARG A 66 -5.33 5.55 -10.78
C ARG A 66 -4.80 4.16 -11.11
N ARG A 67 -5.10 3.16 -10.26
CA ARG A 67 -4.60 1.77 -10.36
C ARG A 67 -3.07 1.71 -10.39
N THR A 68 -2.43 2.51 -9.55
CA THR A 68 -0.97 2.64 -9.51
C THR A 68 -0.41 2.37 -8.12
N LEU A 69 0.80 1.82 -8.09
CA LEU A 69 1.70 1.86 -6.95
C LEU A 69 2.93 2.69 -7.35
N SER A 70 3.02 3.90 -6.80
CA SER A 70 4.08 4.86 -7.12
C SER A 70 4.94 5.15 -5.88
N TYR A 71 6.14 5.68 -6.08
CA TYR A 71 6.98 6.13 -4.98
C TYR A 71 7.77 7.40 -5.32
N TYR A 72 8.12 8.16 -4.29
CA TYR A 72 8.83 9.44 -4.37
C TYR A 72 10.07 9.43 -3.45
N ALA A 73 11.07 10.26 -3.79
CA ALA A 73 12.36 10.34 -3.11
C ALA A 73 12.30 11.19 -1.85
#